data_AF-A0AAW9YDQ3-F1
#
_entry.id   AF-A0AAW9YDQ3-F1
#
_cell.length_a   1.000
_cell.length_b   1.000
_cell.length_c   1.000
_cell.angle_alpha   90.00
_cell.angle_beta   90.00
_cell.angle_gamma   90.00
#
_symmetry.space_group_name_H-M   'P 1'
#
loop_
_entity.id
_entity.type
_entity.pdbx_description
1 polymer ?
#
loop_
_entity_poly.entity_id
_entity_poly.type
_entity_poly.pdbx_seq_one_letter_code
_entity_poly.pdbx_strand_id
1 'polypeptide(L)'
;MFIFELSIALKIPVFEIKEWPIEIIDQYRAMNIIRPFTERAKSIRDGFMIELLRNQNVTKKKDYKTMDELLPYLGNGLPEFMENEHVKTAIKQLGFATTIGHRFMIEDTLRLMKEEIDIELSKPSSERDMYVIKRLSGLIRDTQIDNEQ
;
A
#
# COMPACT_ATOMS: atom_id res chain seq x y z
N MET A 1 -0.75 11.64 5.94
CA MET A 1 -1.20 11.05 7.22
C MET A 1 -0.35 11.52 8.41
N PHE A 2 0.98 11.63 8.27
CA PHE A 2 1.91 11.98 9.36
C PHE A 2 1.56 13.27 10.15
N ILE A 3 1.12 14.35 9.51
CA ILE A 3 0.77 15.62 10.19
C ILE A 3 -0.31 15.42 11.27
N PHE A 4 -1.29 14.55 11.00
CA PHE A 4 -2.35 14.23 11.96
C PHE A 4 -1.81 13.42 13.16
N GLU A 5 -0.94 12.45 12.90
CA GLU A 5 -0.29 11.67 13.96
C GLU A 5 0.63 12.54 14.81
N LEU A 6 1.33 13.49 14.18
CA LEU A 6 2.16 14.48 14.86
C LEU A 6 1.32 15.39 15.77
N SER A 7 0.15 15.83 15.29
CA SER A 7 -0.83 16.60 16.08
C SER A 7 -1.25 15.87 17.34
N ILE A 8 -1.58 14.59 17.23
CA ILE A 8 -1.95 13.76 18.38
C ILE A 8 -0.77 13.60 19.35
N ALA A 9 0.42 13.30 18.82
CA ALA A 9 1.60 13.04 19.64
C ALA A 9 2.08 14.28 20.41
N LEU A 10 2.05 15.45 19.77
CA LEU A 10 2.47 16.72 20.36
C LEU A 10 1.34 17.42 21.11
N LYS A 11 0.09 16.97 20.96
CA LYS A 11 -1.13 17.63 21.47
C LYS A 11 -1.29 19.06 20.95
N ILE A 12 -0.92 19.27 19.69
CA ILE A 12 -1.01 20.57 19.00
C ILE A 12 -2.05 20.44 17.88
N PRO A 13 -2.97 21.39 17.68
CA PRO A 13 -3.97 21.30 16.61
C PRO A 13 -3.35 21.16 15.21
N VAL A 14 -4.00 20.36 14.36
CA VAL A 14 -3.52 20.07 12.98
C VAL A 14 -3.33 21.34 12.15
N PHE A 15 -4.22 22.34 12.29
CA PHE A 15 -4.12 23.57 11.51
C PHE A 15 -2.86 24.36 11.87
N GLU A 16 -2.41 24.31 13.12
CA GLU A 16 -1.19 25.00 13.56
C GLU A 16 0.06 24.32 13.01
N ILE A 17 0.10 22.98 13.03
CA ILE A 17 1.21 22.21 12.45
C ILE A 17 1.31 22.41 10.93
N LYS A 18 0.18 22.65 10.25
CA LYS A 18 0.19 22.92 8.81
C LYS A 18 0.88 24.24 8.44
N GLU A 19 0.91 25.21 9.37
CA GLU A 19 1.61 26.48 9.19
C GLU A 19 3.12 26.35 9.51
N TRP A 20 3.58 25.20 10.02
CA TRP A 20 4.99 25.02 10.35
C TRP A 20 5.85 24.91 9.08
N PRO A 21 7.09 25.42 9.12
CA PRO A 21 8.07 25.17 8.07
C PRO A 21 8.26 23.66 7.83
N ILE A 22 8.37 23.28 6.55
CA ILE A 22 8.47 21.87 6.14
C ILE A 22 9.70 21.20 6.77
N GLU A 23 10.78 21.95 6.97
CA GLU A 23 12.02 21.48 7.57
C GLU A 23 11.81 21.00 9.00
N ILE A 24 10.93 21.67 9.76
CA ILE A 24 10.57 21.27 11.12
C ILE A 24 9.77 19.97 11.08
N ILE A 25 8.80 19.87 10.16
CA ILE A 25 7.99 18.66 9.99
C ILE A 25 8.87 17.46 9.61
N ASP A 26 9.87 17.67 8.75
CA ASP A 26 10.80 16.62 8.33
C ASP A 26 11.76 16.21 9.47
N GLN A 27 12.19 17.14 10.33
CA GLN A 27 12.91 16.79 11.55
C GLN A 27 12.10 15.87 12.47
N TYR A 28 10.82 16.18 12.68
CA TYR A 28 9.93 15.30 13.45
C TYR A 28 9.73 13.94 12.77
N ARG A 29 9.65 13.90 11.44
CA ARG A 29 9.57 12.64 10.69
C ARG A 29 10.82 11.80 10.89
N ALA A 30 12.00 12.40 10.76
CA ALA A 30 13.27 11.73 11.00
C ALA A 30 13.39 11.22 12.44
N MET A 31 13.01 12.04 13.41
CA MET A 31 12.99 11.64 14.82
C MET A 31 12.04 10.45 15.05
N ASN A 32 10.88 10.42 14.39
CA ASN A 32 9.91 9.34 14.54
C ASN A 32 10.42 8.01 13.95
N ILE A 33 11.35 8.06 12.99
CA ILE A 33 12.02 6.86 12.46
C ILE A 33 13.01 6.31 13.48
N ILE A 34 13.83 7.19 14.08
CA ILE A 34 14.88 6.79 15.03
C ILE A 34 14.27 6.37 16.38
N ARG A 35 13.32 7.14 16.87
CA ARG A 35 12.63 6.93 18.14
C ARG A 35 11.12 7.09 17.91
N PRO A 36 10.42 5.99 17.58
CA PRO A 36 8.99 6.00 17.34
C PRO A 36 8.21 6.62 18.50
N PHE A 37 7.51 7.71 18.22
CA PHE A 37 6.66 8.41 19.18
C PHE A 37 5.19 8.46 18.72
N THR A 38 4.93 8.39 17.41
CA THR A 38 3.57 8.18 16.90
C THR A 38 3.13 6.73 17.10
N GLU A 39 1.83 6.50 17.34
CA GLU A 39 1.28 5.16 17.53
C GLU A 39 1.56 4.24 16.34
N ARG A 40 1.35 4.73 15.12
CA ARG A 40 1.64 3.97 13.90
C ARG A 40 3.08 3.49 13.82
N ALA A 41 4.05 4.38 14.07
CA ALA A 41 5.46 3.99 14.04
C ALA A 41 5.82 2.99 15.15
N LYS A 42 5.21 3.10 16.34
CA LYS A 42 5.37 2.11 17.41
C LYS A 42 4.81 0.76 16.99
N SER A 43 3.60 0.72 16.43
CA SER A 43 2.99 -0.53 15.99
C SER A 43 3.78 -1.20 14.87
N ILE A 44 4.32 -0.44 13.92
CA ILE A 44 5.22 -0.97 12.87
C ILE A 44 6.49 -1.57 13.50
N ARG A 45 7.14 -0.85 14.43
CA ARG A 45 8.31 -1.37 15.14
C ARG A 45 7.98 -2.68 15.88
N ASP A 46 6.84 -2.71 16.57
CA ASP A 46 6.40 -3.89 17.32
C ASP A 46 6.08 -5.06 16.38
N GLY A 47 5.49 -4.78 15.21
CA GLY A 47 5.29 -5.77 14.16
C GLY A 47 6.57 -6.37 13.61
N PHE A 48 7.60 -5.55 13.36
CA PHE A 48 8.94 -6.05 13.00
C PHE A 48 9.57 -6.90 14.10
N MET A 49 9.42 -6.52 15.37
CA MET A 49 9.91 -7.34 16.48
C MET A 49 9.21 -8.69 16.53
N ILE A 50 7.90 -8.73 16.33
CA ILE A 50 7.10 -9.96 16.25
C ILE A 50 7.56 -10.84 15.08
N GLU A 51 7.78 -10.25 13.91
CA GLU A 51 8.34 -10.94 12.74
C GLU A 51 9.68 -11.60 13.06
N LEU A 52 10.62 -10.85 13.66
CA LEU A 52 11.94 -11.37 14.03
C LEU A 52 11.85 -12.52 15.04
N LEU A 53 11.06 -12.36 16.11
CA LEU A 53 10.88 -13.37 17.14
C LEU A 53 10.24 -14.64 16.57
N ARG A 54 9.20 -14.49 15.75
CA ARG A 54 8.49 -15.60 15.13
C ARG A 54 9.39 -16.38 14.17
N ASN A 55 10.27 -15.68 13.44
CA ASN A 55 11.12 -16.27 12.41
C ASN A 55 12.52 -16.69 12.90
N GLN A 56 12.86 -16.51 14.19
CA GLN A 56 14.21 -16.71 14.71
C GLN A 56 14.85 -18.07 14.34
N ASN A 57 14.05 -19.13 14.23
CA ASN A 57 14.51 -20.49 13.92
C ASN A 57 13.98 -21.02 12.58
N VAL A 58 13.44 -20.14 11.73
CA VAL A 58 12.88 -20.53 10.43
C VAL A 58 13.98 -20.53 9.39
N THR A 59 14.30 -21.71 8.84
CA THR A 59 15.37 -21.87 7.85
C THR A 59 14.86 -21.92 6.41
N LYS A 60 13.57 -22.25 6.21
CA LYS A 60 12.96 -22.36 4.88
C LYS A 60 12.17 -21.09 4.57
N LYS A 61 12.41 -20.51 3.39
CA LYS A 61 11.71 -19.30 2.93
C LYS A 61 10.18 -19.43 2.94
N LYS A 62 9.65 -20.60 2.56
CA LYS A 62 8.20 -20.87 2.55
C LYS A 62 7.54 -20.82 3.93
N ASP A 63 8.33 -21.05 4.98
CA ASP A 63 7.84 -21.11 6.35
C ASP A 63 8.01 -19.75 7.04
N TYR A 64 8.72 -18.80 6.40
CA TYR A 64 8.91 -17.42 6.87
C TYR A 64 7.58 -16.66 6.79
N LYS A 65 7.30 -15.83 7.79
CA LYS A 65 6.11 -14.97 7.80
C LYS A 65 6.49 -13.52 8.06
N THR A 66 6.12 -12.64 7.15
CA THR A 66 6.35 -11.20 7.25
C THR A 66 5.41 -10.54 8.26
N MET A 67 5.75 -9.32 8.69
CA MET A 67 4.88 -8.50 9.53
C MET A 67 3.48 -8.33 8.91
N ASP A 68 3.40 -8.08 7.60
CA ASP A 68 2.13 -7.87 6.90
C ASP A 68 1.24 -9.12 6.91
N GLU A 69 1.84 -10.32 6.89
CA GLU A 69 1.10 -11.58 7.02
C GLU A 69 0.67 -11.88 8.46
N LEU A 70 1.45 -11.45 9.45
CA LEU A 70 1.16 -11.66 10.87
C LEU A 70 0.18 -10.63 11.41
N LEU A 71 0.28 -9.38 10.97
CA LEU A 71 -0.48 -8.22 11.43
C LEU A 71 -1.03 -7.44 10.23
N PRO A 72 -2.04 -7.98 9.51
CA PRO A 72 -2.49 -7.41 8.24
C PRO A 72 -3.06 -6.00 8.36
N TYR A 73 -3.50 -5.61 9.55
CA TYR A 73 -4.02 -4.28 9.85
C TYR A 73 -2.94 -3.19 9.95
N LEU A 74 -1.65 -3.56 10.05
CA LEU A 74 -0.54 -2.61 10.02
C LEU A 74 -0.08 -2.28 8.59
N GLY A 75 -0.41 -3.15 7.63
CA GLY A 75 -0.15 -2.93 6.22
C GLY A 75 -0.97 -1.77 5.65
N ASN A 76 -0.45 -1.13 4.59
CA ASN A 76 -1.16 -0.08 3.85
C ASN A 76 -2.21 -0.61 2.86
N GLY A 77 -2.42 -1.92 2.81
CA GLY A 77 -3.26 -2.60 1.83
C GLY A 77 -4.36 -3.42 2.47
N LEU A 78 -5.36 -3.76 1.66
CA LEU A 78 -6.32 -4.79 2.02
C LEU A 78 -5.59 -6.14 2.05
N PRO A 79 -5.77 -6.99 3.08
CA PRO A 79 -5.15 -8.30 3.10
C PRO A 79 -5.53 -9.11 1.85
N GLU A 80 -4.61 -9.90 1.30
CA GLU A 80 -4.87 -10.62 0.03
C GLU A 80 -6.16 -11.43 0.12
N PHE A 81 -6.43 -12.14 1.21
CA PHE A 81 -7.67 -12.93 1.33
C PHE A 81 -8.98 -12.12 1.28
N MET A 82 -8.94 -10.80 1.50
CA MET A 82 -10.10 -9.90 1.38
C MET A 82 -10.16 -9.18 0.02
N GLU A 83 -9.12 -9.25 -0.80
CA GLU A 83 -9.02 -8.59 -2.10
C GLU A 83 -9.89 -9.31 -3.15
N ASN A 84 -10.43 -8.55 -4.11
CA ASN A 84 -11.23 -9.12 -5.20
C ASN A 84 -10.33 -9.93 -6.15
N GLU A 85 -10.79 -11.09 -6.63
CA GLU A 85 -10.00 -12.00 -7.49
C GLU A 85 -9.53 -11.37 -8.81
N HIS A 86 -10.35 -10.50 -9.43
CA HIS A 86 -9.96 -9.76 -10.64
C HIS A 86 -8.81 -8.79 -10.34
N VAL A 87 -8.89 -8.09 -9.21
CA VAL A 87 -7.84 -7.16 -8.74
C VAL A 87 -6.56 -7.91 -8.39
N LYS A 88 -6.64 -9.05 -7.69
CA LYS A 88 -5.47 -9.90 -7.37
C LYS A 88 -4.74 -10.34 -8.61
N THR A 89 -5.50 -10.81 -9.61
CA THR A 89 -4.95 -11.31 -10.87
C THR A 89 -4.23 -10.19 -11.61
N ALA A 90 -4.86 -9.01 -11.69
CA ALA A 90 -4.27 -7.81 -12.26
C ALA A 90 -2.96 -7.40 -11.56
N ILE A 91 -2.92 -7.38 -10.22
CA ILE A 91 -1.71 -7.07 -9.44
C ILE A 91 -0.59 -8.07 -9.73
N LYS A 92 -0.90 -9.38 -9.75
CA LYS A 92 0.10 -10.43 -10.03
C LYS A 92 0.66 -10.34 -11.45
N GLN A 93 -0.21 -10.15 -12.44
CA GLN A 93 0.19 -10.01 -13.84
C GLN A 93 1.06 -8.76 -14.05
N LEU A 94 0.67 -7.64 -13.43
CA LEU A 94 1.42 -6.40 -13.51
C LEU A 94 2.80 -6.51 -12.82
N GLY A 95 2.86 -7.14 -11.65
CA GLY A 95 4.12 -7.41 -10.96
C GLY A 95 5.07 -8.29 -11.78
N PHE A 96 4.53 -9.28 -12.48
CA PHE A 96 5.31 -10.12 -13.39
C PHE A 96 5.81 -9.34 -14.61
N ALA A 97 4.92 -8.57 -15.26
CA ALA A 97 5.26 -7.77 -16.43
C ALA A 97 6.33 -6.71 -16.13
N THR A 98 6.22 -6.04 -14.98
CA THR A 98 7.20 -5.03 -14.52
C THR A 98 8.53 -5.67 -14.14
N THR A 99 8.54 -6.84 -13.50
CA THR A 99 9.78 -7.56 -13.16
C THR A 99 10.58 -7.98 -14.39
N ILE A 100 9.89 -8.40 -15.46
CA ILE A 100 10.53 -8.84 -16.71
C ILE A 100 10.93 -7.64 -17.58
N GLY A 101 10.32 -6.47 -17.37
CA GLY A 101 10.65 -5.24 -18.11
C GLY A 101 10.20 -5.25 -19.58
N HIS A 102 9.37 -6.22 -19.99
CA HIS A 102 8.85 -6.26 -21.35
C HIS A 102 7.66 -5.30 -21.50
N ARG A 103 7.92 -4.14 -22.11
CA ARG A 103 6.90 -3.09 -22.36
C ARG A 103 5.60 -3.62 -22.97
N PHE A 104 5.70 -4.56 -23.91
CA PHE A 104 4.53 -5.19 -24.52
C PHE A 104 3.63 -5.92 -23.50
N MET A 105 4.22 -6.62 -22.53
CA MET A 105 3.44 -7.30 -21.48
C MET A 105 2.79 -6.32 -20.52
N ILE A 106 3.44 -5.19 -20.25
CA ILE A 106 2.87 -4.11 -19.43
C ILE A 106 1.66 -3.52 -20.16
N GLU A 107 1.81 -3.15 -21.44
CA GLU A 107 0.73 -2.59 -22.26
C GLU A 107 -0.45 -3.56 -22.41
N ASP A 108 -0.18 -4.87 -22.59
CA ASP A 108 -1.21 -5.90 -22.66
C ASP A 108 -1.95 -6.06 -21.33
N THR A 109 -1.22 -6.07 -20.20
CA THR A 109 -1.82 -6.14 -18.87
C THR A 109 -2.69 -4.91 -18.58
N LEU A 110 -2.22 -3.71 -18.95
CA LEU A 110 -3.00 -2.47 -18.80
C LEU A 110 -4.25 -2.48 -19.68
N ARG A 111 -4.19 -3.08 -20.87
CA ARG A 111 -5.37 -3.27 -21.73
C ARG A 111 -6.39 -4.19 -21.07
N LEU A 112 -5.98 -5.35 -20.56
CA LEU A 112 -6.87 -6.29 -19.86
C LEU A 112 -7.54 -5.63 -18.64
N MET A 113 -6.81 -4.82 -17.88
CA MET A 113 -7.40 -4.06 -16.76
C MET A 113 -8.47 -3.06 -17.23
N LYS A 114 -8.28 -2.39 -18.37
CA LYS A 114 -9.28 -1.47 -18.95
C LYS A 114 -10.51 -2.22 -19.44
N GLU A 115 -10.33 -3.37 -20.07
CA GLU A 115 -11.43 -4.23 -20.51
C GLU A 115 -12.30 -4.67 -19.31
N GLU A 116 -11.69 -5.08 -18.20
CA GLU A 116 -12.44 -5.42 -16.97
C GLU A 116 -13.18 -4.22 -16.38
N ILE A 117 -12.58 -3.01 -16.40
CA ILE A 117 -13.26 -1.79 -15.99
C ILE A 117 -14.48 -1.51 -16.88
N ASP A 118 -14.35 -1.67 -18.19
CA ASP A 118 -15.43 -1.44 -19.14
C ASP A 118 -16.56 -2.47 -18.95
N ILE A 119 -16.22 -3.73 -18.66
CA ILE A 119 -17.19 -4.77 -18.28
C ILE A 119 -17.97 -4.33 -17.04
N GLU A 120 -17.29 -3.90 -15.97
CA GLU A 120 -17.95 -3.42 -14.75
C GLU A 120 -18.80 -2.16 -14.99
N LEU A 121 -18.36 -1.24 -15.85
CA LEU A 121 -19.12 -0.04 -16.20
C LEU A 121 -20.35 -0.34 -17.06
N SER A 122 -20.31 -1.39 -17.86
CA SER A 122 -21.44 -1.84 -18.69
C SER A 122 -22.57 -2.48 -17.89
N LYS A 123 -22.29 -2.91 -16.65
CA LYS A 123 -23.32 -3.47 -15.75
C LYS A 123 -24.32 -2.39 -15.31
N PRO A 124 -25.56 -2.79 -14.95
CA PRO A 124 -26.52 -1.91 -14.30
C PRO A 124 -25.93 -1.28 -13.05
N SER A 125 -26.26 -0.02 -12.75
CA SER A 125 -25.67 0.75 -11.63
C SER A 125 -25.77 0.06 -10.27
N SER A 126 -26.77 -0.81 -10.06
CA SER A 126 -26.96 -1.61 -8.84
C SER A 126 -25.99 -2.78 -8.69
N GLU A 127 -25.36 -3.22 -9.78
CA GLU A 127 -24.49 -4.41 -9.83
C GLU A 127 -23.03 -4.06 -10.12
N ARG A 128 -22.72 -2.78 -10.35
CA ARG A 128 -21.35 -2.33 -10.60
C ARG A 128 -20.50 -2.48 -9.36
N ASP A 129 -19.37 -3.17 -9.49
CA ASP A 129 -18.37 -3.19 -8.43
C ASP A 129 -17.50 -1.93 -8.52
N MET A 130 -17.95 -0.87 -7.82
CA MET A 130 -17.22 0.39 -7.73
C MET A 130 -15.86 0.25 -7.04
N TYR A 131 -15.64 -0.80 -6.24
CA TYR A 131 -14.36 -1.08 -5.64
C TYR A 131 -13.36 -1.55 -6.70
N VAL A 132 -13.75 -2.54 -7.51
CA VAL A 132 -12.91 -3.06 -8.62
C VAL A 132 -12.53 -1.95 -9.58
N ILE A 133 -13.51 -1.13 -10.01
CA ILE A 133 -13.25 0.00 -10.93
C ILE A 133 -12.21 0.95 -10.35
N LYS A 134 -12.39 1.39 -9.09
CA LYS A 134 -11.48 2.33 -8.45
C LYS A 134 -10.08 1.74 -8.26
N ARG A 135 -10.01 0.47 -7.86
CA ARG A 135 -8.74 -0.19 -7.55
C ARG A 135 -7.91 -0.45 -8.80
N LEU A 136 -8.52 -0.96 -9.88
CA LEU A 136 -7.87 -1.15 -11.17
C LEU A 136 -7.45 0.19 -11.80
N SER A 137 -8.31 1.21 -11.73
CA SER A 137 -7.97 2.56 -12.23
C SER A 137 -6.78 3.18 -11.49
N GLY A 138 -6.70 2.96 -10.17
CA GLY A 138 -5.54 3.36 -9.36
C GLY A 138 -4.25 2.68 -9.82
N LEU A 139 -4.28 1.37 -10.02
CA LEU A 139 -3.12 0.60 -10.50
C LEU A 139 -2.62 1.08 -11.87
N ILE A 140 -3.54 1.37 -12.80
CA ILE A 140 -3.19 1.93 -14.12
C ILE A 140 -2.48 3.26 -13.97
N ARG A 141 -3.02 4.16 -13.14
CA ARG A 141 -2.45 5.49 -12.92
C ARG A 141 -1.04 5.42 -12.33
N ASP A 142 -0.86 4.59 -11.30
CA ASP A 142 0.42 4.47 -10.61
C ASP A 142 1.49 3.88 -11.56
N THR A 143 1.12 2.91 -12.41
CA THR A 143 2.02 2.33 -13.44
C THR A 143 2.41 3.33 -14.52
N GLN A 144 1.50 4.24 -14.92
CA GLN A 144 1.81 5.23 -15.95
C GLN A 144 2.80 6.29 -15.44
N ILE A 145 2.71 6.67 -14.17
CA ILE A 145 3.63 7.62 -13.53
C ILE A 145 5.05 7.05 -13.48
N ASP A 146 5.20 5.76 -13.20
CA ASP A 146 6.51 5.09 -13.13
C ASP A 146 7.20 4.92 -14.50
N ASN A 147 6.46 5.03 -15.62
CA ASN A 147 7.02 4.94 -16.97
C ASN A 147 7.38 6.30 -17.60
N GLU A 148 7.00 7.41 -16.96
CA GLU A 148 7.33 8.77 -17.38
C GLU A 148 8.59 9.33 -16.67
N GLN A 149 9.16 8.59 -15.71
CA GLN A 149 10.43 8.87 -15.04
C GLN A 149 11.59 8.06 -15.67
#